data_AF-A0A7Y9WJL7-F1
#
_entry.id   AF-A0A7Y9WJL7-F1
#
_cell.length_a   1.000
_cell.length_b   1.000
_cell.length_c   1.000
_cell.angle_alpha   90.00
_cell.angle_beta   90.00
_cell.angle_gamma   90.00
#
_symmetry.space_group_name_H-M   'P 1'
#
loop_
_entity.id
_entity.type
_entity.pdbx_description
1 polymer ?
#
loop_
_entity_poly.entity_id
_entity_poly.type
_entity_poly.pdbx_seq_one_letter_code
_entity_poly.pdbx_strand_id
1 'polypeptide(L)'
;MLRGFPPVVATNTHTLILGSFPGEASLVATQYYAHPRNQFWRLLGEVLGEPQLHALAYDARLELVLKHGIGIWDVLAACHREGSLDSAIRNAKPNDFDALREHAPLLKKVCFNGKTAGRFADVIGEAGYETLVLPSSSPANATLSFDQKLSHWREIVS
;
A
#
# COMPACT_ATOMS: atom_id res chain seq x y z
N MET A 1 20.73 5.33 5.34
CA MET A 1 19.32 5.78 5.24
C MET A 1 18.66 5.06 4.07
N LEU A 2 17.54 4.37 4.32
CA LEU A 2 16.77 3.69 3.29
C LEU A 2 15.84 4.68 2.58
N ARG A 3 15.58 4.44 1.29
CA ARG A 3 14.65 5.24 0.47
C ARG A 3 13.50 4.37 -0.02
N GLY A 4 12.30 4.93 -0.01
CA GLY A 4 11.11 4.32 -0.57
C GLY A 4 11.11 4.39 -2.09
N PHE A 5 9.99 3.95 -2.66
CA PHE A 5 9.77 3.92 -4.11
C PHE A 5 8.85 5.07 -4.56
N PRO A 6 8.89 5.46 -5.85
CA PRO A 6 7.93 6.42 -6.41
C PRO A 6 6.50 5.83 -6.46
N PRO A 7 5.46 6.67 -6.40
CA PRO A 7 4.08 6.19 -6.44
C PRO A 7 3.79 5.47 -7.77
N VAL A 8 3.09 4.34 -7.69
CA VAL A 8 2.48 3.68 -8.85
C VAL A 8 1.06 4.20 -8.96
N VAL A 9 0.87 5.19 -9.83
CA VAL A 9 -0.41 5.87 -10.06
C VAL A 9 -0.59 6.17 -11.55
N ALA A 10 -1.84 6.37 -11.95
CA ALA A 10 -2.23 6.81 -13.28
C ALA A 10 -3.35 7.84 -13.19
N THR A 11 -3.67 8.49 -14.31
CA THR A 11 -4.71 9.54 -14.35
C THR A 11 -6.10 9.02 -13.95
N ASN A 12 -6.37 7.72 -14.13
CA ASN A 12 -7.60 7.04 -13.73
C ASN A 12 -7.58 6.52 -12.29
N THR A 13 -6.51 6.73 -11.52
CA THR A 13 -6.41 6.29 -10.13
C THR A 13 -7.43 7.03 -9.27
N HIS A 14 -8.38 6.30 -8.70
CA HIS A 14 -9.41 6.82 -7.79
C HIS A 14 -9.18 6.42 -6.33
N THR A 15 -8.46 5.31 -6.12
CA THR A 15 -8.10 4.80 -4.80
C THR A 15 -6.60 4.53 -4.71
N LEU A 16 -5.95 4.98 -3.63
CA LEU A 16 -4.52 4.77 -3.37
C LEU A 16 -4.32 3.90 -2.13
N ILE A 17 -3.54 2.82 -2.24
CA ILE A 17 -3.16 2.01 -1.08
C ILE A 17 -1.77 2.39 -0.60
N LEU A 18 -1.67 2.82 0.66
CA LEU A 18 -0.44 3.25 1.31
C LEU A 18 0.07 2.20 2.30
N GLY A 19 1.25 1.64 2.02
CA GLY A 19 2.05 0.92 3.02
C GLY A 19 2.79 1.86 3.97
N SER A 20 3.48 1.30 4.96
CA SER A 20 4.33 2.07 5.88
C SER A 20 5.66 2.47 5.20
N PHE A 21 6.44 1.47 4.82
CA PHE A 21 7.70 1.60 4.10
C PHE A 21 8.07 0.25 3.47
N PRO A 22 8.72 0.20 2.29
CA PRO A 22 9.06 -1.07 1.64
C PRO A 22 9.91 -1.95 2.55
N GLY A 23 9.55 -3.24 2.70
CA GLY A 23 10.35 -4.22 3.44
C GLY A 23 11.69 -4.53 2.78
N GLU A 24 12.59 -5.27 3.43
CA GLU A 24 13.92 -5.62 2.89
C GLU A 24 13.82 -6.34 1.55
N ALA A 25 12.98 -7.39 1.45
CA ALA A 25 12.77 -8.10 0.19
C ALA A 25 12.22 -7.18 -0.92
N SER A 26 11.37 -6.22 -0.55
CA SER A 26 10.87 -5.21 -1.48
C SER A 26 11.98 -4.30 -1.97
N LEU A 27 12.83 -3.79 -1.07
CA LEU A 27 13.98 -2.94 -1.39
C LEU A 27 14.97 -3.64 -2.31
N VAL A 28 15.30 -4.90 -2.02
CA VAL A 28 16.20 -5.72 -2.85
C VAL A 28 15.62 -5.96 -4.24
N ALA A 29 14.33 -6.30 -4.31
CA ALA A 29 13.66 -6.57 -5.59
C ALA A 29 13.29 -5.29 -6.35
N THR A 30 13.36 -4.11 -5.73
CA THR A 30 12.79 -2.85 -6.22
C THR A 30 11.29 -2.97 -6.56
N GLN A 31 10.54 -3.69 -5.72
CA GLN A 31 9.14 -4.02 -5.96
C GLN A 31 8.29 -3.85 -4.71
N TYR A 32 7.13 -3.21 -4.87
CA TYR A 32 6.11 -3.18 -3.82
C TYR A 32 5.66 -4.60 -3.43
N TYR A 33 5.64 -4.86 -2.12
CA TYR A 33 5.16 -6.11 -1.53
C TYR A 33 5.80 -7.39 -2.11
N ALA A 34 7.11 -7.36 -2.36
CA ALA A 34 7.86 -8.45 -3.01
C ALA A 34 8.06 -9.70 -2.12
N HIS A 35 7.97 -9.55 -0.79
CA HIS A 35 8.20 -10.65 0.12
C HIS A 35 7.18 -11.79 -0.14
N PRO A 36 7.58 -13.05 -0.42
CA PRO A 36 6.66 -14.11 -0.87
C PRO A 36 5.51 -14.44 0.08
N ARG A 37 5.71 -14.24 1.39
CA ARG A 37 4.67 -14.42 2.42
C ARG A 37 3.80 -13.19 2.66
N ASN A 38 4.05 -12.06 1.98
CA ASN A 38 3.18 -10.90 2.06
C ASN A 38 1.88 -11.19 1.31
N GLN A 39 0.75 -10.97 1.96
CA GLN A 39 -0.57 -11.34 1.45
C GLN A 39 -1.17 -10.25 0.54
N PHE A 40 -0.49 -9.12 0.33
CA PHE A 40 -1.01 -7.95 -0.40
C PHE A 40 -1.64 -8.32 -1.74
N TRP A 41 -0.86 -8.95 -2.63
CA TRP A 41 -1.31 -9.29 -3.98
C TRP A 41 -2.44 -10.32 -4.00
N ARG A 42 -2.49 -11.20 -2.99
CA ARG A 42 -3.57 -12.18 -2.85
C ARG A 42 -4.86 -11.52 -2.35
N LEU A 43 -4.76 -10.67 -1.32
CA LEU A 43 -5.89 -9.93 -0.77
C LEU A 43 -6.49 -9.01 -1.83
N LEU A 44 -5.65 -8.22 -2.50
CA LEU A 44 -6.10 -7.30 -3.54
C LEU A 44 -6.69 -8.05 -4.75
N GLY A 45 -6.13 -9.20 -5.12
CA GLY A 45 -6.69 -10.04 -6.18
C GLY A 45 -8.13 -10.46 -5.88
N GLU A 46 -8.40 -10.95 -4.66
CA GLU A 46 -9.75 -11.31 -4.22
C GLU A 46 -10.71 -10.11 -4.20
N VAL A 47 -10.23 -8.93 -3.78
CA VAL A 47 -11.02 -7.69 -3.74
C VAL A 47 -11.41 -7.22 -5.15
N LEU A 48 -10.50 -7.36 -6.12
CA LEU A 48 -10.72 -6.89 -7.50
C LEU A 48 -11.41 -7.93 -8.40
N GLY A 49 -11.67 -9.14 -7.90
CA GLY A 49 -12.18 -10.24 -8.73
C GLY A 49 -11.11 -10.88 -9.64
N GLU A 50 -9.83 -10.68 -9.32
CA GLU A 50 -8.65 -11.12 -10.06
C GLU A 50 -7.80 -12.08 -9.20
N PRO A 51 -8.29 -13.30 -8.86
CA PRO A 51 -7.63 -14.18 -7.88
C PRO A 51 -6.20 -14.60 -8.30
N GLN A 52 -5.89 -14.54 -9.60
CA GLN A 52 -4.57 -14.86 -10.14
C GLN A 52 -3.59 -13.68 -10.12
N LEU A 53 -3.97 -12.49 -9.62
CA LEU A 53 -3.11 -11.30 -9.56
C LEU A 53 -1.74 -11.61 -8.94
N HIS A 54 -1.70 -12.36 -7.84
CA HIS A 54 -0.47 -12.71 -7.15
C HIS A 54 0.50 -13.61 -7.95
N ALA A 55 0.01 -14.31 -8.97
CA ALA A 55 0.81 -15.20 -9.81
C ALA A 55 1.43 -14.49 -11.03
N LEU A 56 0.95 -13.30 -11.37
CA LEU A 56 1.49 -12.52 -12.48
C LEU A 56 2.92 -12.03 -12.22
N ALA A 57 3.65 -11.70 -13.28
CA ALA A 57 4.89 -10.93 -13.17
C ALA A 57 4.61 -9.53 -12.61
N TYR A 58 5.58 -8.92 -11.94
CA TYR A 58 5.39 -7.66 -11.20
C TYR A 58 4.79 -6.54 -12.06
N ASP A 59 5.34 -6.31 -13.26
CA ASP A 59 4.85 -5.25 -14.15
C ASP A 59 3.40 -5.48 -14.57
N ALA A 60 3.05 -6.74 -14.87
CA ALA A 60 1.66 -7.13 -15.18
C ALA A 60 0.72 -6.96 -13.98
N ARG A 61 1.21 -7.11 -12.73
CA ARG A 61 0.41 -6.76 -11.54
C ARG A 61 0.13 -5.27 -11.49
N LEU A 62 1.14 -4.44 -11.75
CA LEU A 62 1.00 -2.98 -11.73
C LEU A 62 0.02 -2.50 -12.80
N GLU A 63 0.14 -3.00 -14.03
CA GLU A 63 -0.79 -2.68 -15.13
C GLU A 63 -2.24 -3.04 -14.75
N LEU A 64 -2.45 -4.23 -14.20
CA LEU A 64 -3.78 -4.70 -13.83
C LEU A 64 -4.38 -3.84 -12.70
N VAL A 65 -3.65 -3.57 -11.61
CA VAL A 65 -4.20 -2.74 -10.53
C VAL A 65 -4.49 -1.30 -10.97
N LEU A 66 -3.64 -0.73 -11.84
CA LEU A 66 -3.88 0.59 -12.44
C LEU A 66 -5.11 0.59 -13.35
N LYS A 67 -5.36 -0.49 -14.10
CA LYS A 67 -6.59 -0.66 -14.89
C LYS A 67 -7.85 -0.64 -14.02
N HIS A 68 -7.78 -1.17 -12.80
CA HIS A 68 -8.85 -1.05 -11.80
C HIS A 68 -8.91 0.32 -11.09
N GLY A 69 -8.02 1.25 -11.43
CA GLY A 69 -7.93 2.57 -10.81
C GLY A 69 -7.33 2.54 -9.40
N ILE A 70 -6.59 1.49 -9.06
CA ILE A 70 -5.90 1.34 -7.77
C ILE A 70 -4.43 1.73 -7.93
N GLY A 71 -4.01 2.74 -7.17
CA GLY A 71 -2.61 3.12 -7.01
C GLY A 71 -1.95 2.46 -5.81
N ILE A 72 -0.61 2.41 -5.80
CA ILE A 72 0.20 1.87 -4.71
C ILE A 72 1.31 2.85 -4.35
N TRP A 73 1.46 3.14 -3.06
CA TRP A 73 2.62 3.86 -2.55
C TRP A 73 2.89 3.50 -1.07
N ASP A 74 3.76 4.27 -0.41
CA ASP A 74 4.03 4.18 1.01
C ASP A 74 3.91 5.57 1.65
N VAL A 75 3.63 5.63 2.96
CA VAL A 75 3.58 6.90 3.68
C VAL A 75 4.96 7.53 3.88
N LEU A 76 6.02 6.72 3.97
CA LEU A 76 7.37 7.21 4.25
C LEU A 76 8.25 7.23 2.99
N ALA A 77 8.81 8.40 2.68
CA ALA A 77 9.81 8.58 1.63
C ALA A 77 11.16 7.96 2.00
N ALA A 78 11.54 8.05 3.28
CA ALA A 78 12.83 7.58 3.75
C ALA A 78 12.85 7.37 5.27
N CYS A 79 13.70 6.47 5.73
CA CYS A 79 13.91 6.23 7.16
C CYS A 79 15.27 5.56 7.46
N HIS A 80 15.58 5.43 8.74
CA HIS A 80 16.55 4.46 9.25
C HIS A 80 15.76 3.25 9.79
N ARG A 81 16.08 2.05 9.32
CA ARG A 81 15.45 0.82 9.80
C ARG A 81 16.42 -0.34 9.66
N GLU A 82 16.55 -1.12 10.72
CA GLU A 82 17.20 -2.44 10.68
C GLU A 82 16.14 -3.52 10.48
N GLY A 83 16.38 -4.43 9.54
CA GLY A 83 15.40 -5.43 9.12
C GLY A 83 14.14 -4.82 8.49
N SER A 84 13.02 -5.52 8.63
CA SER A 84 11.75 -5.21 7.94
C SER A 84 10.60 -4.80 8.87
N LEU A 85 10.82 -4.74 10.18
CA LEU A 85 9.76 -4.43 11.14
C LEU A 85 9.53 -2.93 11.26
N ASP A 86 8.27 -2.50 11.21
CA ASP A 86 7.90 -1.09 11.39
C ASP A 86 8.34 -0.53 12.76
N SER A 87 8.38 -1.37 13.80
CA SER A 87 8.83 -0.97 15.14
C SER A 87 10.30 -0.51 15.17
N ALA A 88 11.10 -0.89 14.17
CA ALA A 88 12.50 -0.50 14.02
C ALA A 88 12.69 0.81 13.22
N ILE A 89 11.61 1.42 12.72
CA ILE A 89 11.70 2.69 11.97
C ILE A 89 12.12 3.83 12.89
N ARG A 90 13.13 4.60 12.47
CA ARG A 90 13.66 5.81 13.10
C ARG A 90 13.90 6.89 12.05
N ASN A 91 13.92 8.16 12.46
CA ASN A 91 14.17 9.30 11.58
C ASN A 91 13.31 9.28 10.29
N ALA A 92 12.03 8.97 10.47
CA ALA A 92 11.09 8.81 9.37
C ALA A 92 10.81 10.16 8.69
N LYS A 93 10.85 10.17 7.36
CA LYS A 93 10.45 11.30 6.53
C LYS A 93 9.23 10.89 5.72
N PRO A 94 8.09 11.58 5.84
CA PRO A 94 6.90 11.28 5.05
C PRO A 94 7.14 11.60 3.57
N ASN A 95 6.36 10.96 2.70
CA ASN A 95 6.23 11.36 1.31
C ASN A 95 5.44 12.67 1.19
N ASP A 96 5.66 13.37 0.07
CA ASP A 96 4.89 14.55 -0.29
C ASP A 96 3.59 14.11 -0.99
N PHE A 97 2.49 14.15 -0.25
CA PHE A 97 1.18 13.74 -0.75
C PHE A 97 0.52 14.82 -1.63
N ASP A 98 0.91 16.09 -1.51
CA ASP A 98 0.33 17.16 -2.32
C ASP A 98 0.66 16.96 -3.80
N ALA A 99 1.84 16.40 -4.09
CA ALA A 99 2.28 16.04 -5.45
C ALA A 99 1.42 14.96 -6.13
N LEU A 100 0.59 14.21 -5.38
CA LEU A 100 -0.29 13.19 -5.96
C LEU A 100 -1.43 13.78 -6.78
N ARG A 101 -1.90 14.99 -6.46
CA ARG A 101 -3.03 15.62 -7.15
C ARG A 101 -2.77 15.81 -8.64
N GLU A 102 -1.52 16.06 -9.02
CA GLU A 102 -1.12 16.25 -10.42
C GLU A 102 -1.13 14.92 -11.20
N HIS A 103 -0.79 13.81 -10.54
CA HIS A 103 -0.61 12.51 -11.19
C HIS A 103 -1.85 11.61 -11.10
N ALA A 104 -2.70 11.82 -10.09
CA ALA A 104 -3.93 11.08 -9.82
C ALA A 104 -5.09 12.06 -9.54
N PRO A 105 -5.55 12.84 -10.54
CA PRO A 105 -6.58 13.86 -10.36
C PRO A 105 -7.95 13.29 -9.96
N LEU A 106 -8.18 11.99 -10.17
CA LEU A 106 -9.41 11.30 -9.77
C LEU A 106 -9.32 10.69 -8.36
N LEU A 107 -8.19 10.84 -7.66
CA LEU A 107 -7.98 10.25 -6.33
C LEU A 107 -8.99 10.83 -5.33
N LYS A 108 -9.75 9.95 -4.70
CA LYS A 108 -10.75 10.29 -3.69
C LYS A 108 -10.58 9.51 -2.40
N LYS A 109 -10.06 8.28 -2.48
CA LYS A 109 -9.94 7.36 -1.35
C LYS A 109 -8.49 6.93 -1.11
N VAL A 110 -8.07 6.91 0.14
CA VAL A 110 -6.74 6.47 0.58
C VAL A 110 -6.89 5.36 1.62
N CYS A 111 -6.38 4.18 1.27
CA CYS A 111 -6.43 2.99 2.10
C CYS A 111 -5.06 2.73 2.73
N PHE A 112 -4.97 2.69 4.06
CA PHE A 112 -3.72 2.49 4.78
C PHE A 112 -3.53 1.02 5.15
N ASN A 113 -2.49 0.38 4.63
CA ASN A 113 -2.14 -1.01 4.90
C ASN A 113 -1.40 -1.14 6.24
N GLY A 114 -2.17 -1.23 7.33
CA GLY A 114 -1.66 -1.43 8.69
C GLY A 114 -1.60 -0.16 9.54
N LYS A 115 -1.50 -0.35 10.86
CA LYS A 115 -1.58 0.72 11.85
C LYS A 115 -0.48 1.78 11.72
N THR A 116 0.73 1.39 11.29
CA THR A 116 1.84 2.33 11.10
C THR A 116 1.52 3.36 10.03
N ALA A 117 1.02 2.89 8.87
CA ALA A 117 0.56 3.76 7.80
C ALA A 117 -0.69 4.55 8.23
N GLY A 118 -1.62 3.90 8.94
CA GLY A 118 -2.87 4.51 9.42
C GLY A 118 -2.70 5.71 10.36
N ARG A 119 -1.51 5.96 10.92
CA ARG A 119 -1.24 7.18 11.69
C ARG A 119 -1.36 8.47 10.87
N PHE A 120 -1.32 8.35 9.54
CA PHE A 120 -1.48 9.48 8.62
C PHE A 120 -2.94 9.67 8.17
N ALA A 121 -3.88 8.82 8.62
CA ALA A 121 -5.27 8.87 8.18
C ALA A 121 -5.92 10.23 8.48
N ASP A 122 -5.78 10.77 9.69
CA ASP A 122 -6.43 12.03 10.06
C ASP A 122 -5.94 13.20 9.18
N VAL A 123 -4.63 13.33 9.00
CA VAL A 123 -4.02 14.40 8.17
C VAL A 123 -4.44 14.29 6.70
N ILE A 124 -4.51 13.08 6.16
CA ILE A 124 -4.96 12.84 4.79
C ILE A 124 -6.47 13.06 4.65
N GLY A 125 -7.24 12.75 5.68
CA GLY A 125 -8.67 13.04 5.77
C GLY A 125 -8.95 14.54 5.76
N GLU A 126 -8.19 15.31 6.55
CA GLU A 126 -8.25 16.78 6.55
C GLU A 126 -7.90 17.39 5.20
N ALA A 127 -7.08 16.72 4.39
CA ALA A 127 -6.74 17.11 3.02
C ALA A 127 -7.86 16.82 1.99
N GLY A 128 -8.99 16.23 2.43
CA GLY A 128 -10.20 16.02 1.65
C GLY A 128 -10.38 14.62 1.06
N TYR A 129 -9.57 13.64 1.50
CA TYR A 129 -9.68 12.26 1.03
C TYR A 129 -10.52 11.39 1.97
N GLU A 130 -11.30 10.46 1.42
CA GLU A 130 -11.86 9.36 2.22
C GLU A 130 -10.72 8.45 2.69
N THR A 131 -10.68 8.11 3.98
CA THR A 131 -9.61 7.29 4.55
C THR A 131 -10.12 5.98 5.11
N LEU A 132 -9.43 4.89 4.79
CA LEU A 132 -9.74 3.54 5.29
C LEU A 132 -8.47 2.90 5.87
N VAL A 133 -8.48 2.49 7.14
CA VAL A 133 -7.33 1.79 7.76
C VAL A 133 -7.56 0.28 7.74
N LEU A 134 -6.72 -0.43 6.99
CA LEU A 134 -6.79 -1.87 6.77
C LEU A 134 -5.88 -2.63 7.75
N PRO A 135 -6.19 -3.91 8.06
CA PRO A 135 -5.22 -4.78 8.71
C PRO A 135 -4.02 -5.02 7.79
N SER A 136 -2.83 -5.07 8.38
CA SER A 136 -1.60 -5.22 7.59
C SER A 136 -1.56 -6.56 6.83
N SER A 137 -1.19 -6.49 5.55
CA SER A 137 -0.93 -7.64 4.68
C SER A 137 0.39 -8.37 4.98
N SER A 138 1.24 -7.79 5.83
CA SER A 138 2.51 -8.38 6.23
C SER A 138 2.33 -9.70 6.97
N PRO A 139 3.24 -10.69 6.80
CA PRO A 139 3.24 -11.90 7.60
C PRO A 139 3.48 -11.63 9.10
N ALA A 140 4.03 -10.46 9.47
CA ALA A 140 4.20 -10.07 10.87
C ALA A 140 2.86 -9.85 11.58
N ASN A 141 1.79 -9.55 10.83
CA ASN A 141 0.44 -9.45 11.36
C ASN A 141 -0.24 -10.83 11.35
N ALA A 142 0.25 -11.74 12.18
CA ALA A 142 -0.22 -13.12 12.29
C ALA A 142 -1.44 -13.30 13.22
N THR A 143 -1.93 -12.21 13.84
CA THR A 143 -3.10 -12.24 14.73
C THR A 143 -4.42 -12.42 13.99
N LEU A 144 -4.46 -12.08 12.69
CA LEU A 144 -5.63 -12.26 11.83
C LEU A 144 -5.35 -13.29 10.73
N SER A 145 -6.32 -14.17 10.49
CA SER A 145 -6.30 -15.09 9.36
C SER A 145 -6.43 -14.33 8.03
N PHE A 146 -6.16 -15.03 6.92
CA PHE A 146 -6.35 -14.44 5.59
C PHE A 146 -7.80 -13.98 5.37
N ASP A 147 -8.79 -14.81 5.72
CA ASP A 147 -10.21 -14.49 5.52
C ASP A 147 -10.67 -13.30 6.39
N GLN A 148 -10.15 -13.21 7.63
CA GLN A 148 -10.40 -12.06 8.50
C GLN A 148 -9.78 -10.77 7.94
N LYS A 149 -8.60 -10.84 7.33
CA LYS A 149 -8.05 -9.68 6.61
C LYS A 149 -8.92 -9.36 5.40
N LEU A 150 -9.30 -10.36 4.62
CA LEU A 150 -10.07 -10.18 3.39
C LEU A 150 -11.42 -9.50 3.65
N SER A 151 -12.11 -9.80 4.75
CA SER A 151 -13.37 -9.12 5.08
C SER A 151 -13.21 -7.60 5.21
N HIS A 152 -12.12 -7.13 5.82
CA HIS A 152 -11.81 -5.70 5.92
C HIS A 152 -11.33 -5.13 4.57
N TRP A 153 -10.52 -5.89 3.83
CA TRP A 153 -10.00 -5.45 2.53
C TRP A 153 -11.10 -5.28 1.47
N ARG A 154 -12.24 -5.96 1.60
CA ARG A 154 -13.40 -5.76 0.72
C ARG A 154 -14.03 -4.37 0.84
N GLU A 155 -13.80 -3.63 1.93
CA GLU A 155 -14.25 -2.24 2.12
C GLU A 155 -13.50 -1.24 1.19
N ILE A 156 -12.46 -1.70 0.46
CA ILE A 156 -11.79 -0.87 -0.55
C ILE A 156 -12.76 -0.51 -1.69
N VAL A 157 -13.59 -1.46 -2.12
CA VAL A 157 -14.48 -1.32 -3.30
C VAL A 157 -15.96 -1.11 -2.93
N SER A 158 -16.27 -1.02 -1.63
CA SER A 158 -17.61 -0.74 -1.13
C SER A 158 -18.01 0.72 -1.30
#